data_AF-A0A8C6CYK3-F1
#
_entry.id   AF-A0A8C6CYK3-F1
#
_cell.length_a   1.000
_cell.length_b   1.000
_cell.length_c   1.000
_cell.angle_alpha   90.00
_cell.angle_beta   90.00
_cell.angle_gamma   90.00
#
_symmetry.space_group_name_H-M   'P 1'
#
loop_
_entity.id
_entity.type
_entity.pdbx_description
1 polymer ?
#
loop_
_entity_poly.entity_id
_entity_poly.type
_entity_poly.pdbx_seq_one_letter_code
_entity_poly.pdbx_strand_id
1 'polypeptide(L)'
;MKQGVLTHGRVHLLLSKGHSCYRPRRTGAGKLKSVRGCIVDANLSVLNLVIVKKGEKDIPGLTDATVPRRLGPEREWHASLRQ
;
A
#
# COMPACT_ATOMS: atom_id res chain seq x y z
N MET A 1 -3.77 -6.97 -4.85
CA MET A 1 -2.52 -7.65 -5.23
C MET A 1 -1.69 -7.88 -3.98
N LYS A 2 -0.90 -8.96 -3.91
CA LYS A 2 -0.07 -9.25 -2.73
C LYS A 2 1.36 -9.54 -3.16
N GLN A 3 2.30 -8.83 -2.53
CA GLN A 3 3.73 -9.06 -2.70
C GLN A 3 4.11 -10.48 -2.27
N GLY A 4 5.00 -11.12 -3.03
CA GLY A 4 5.47 -12.48 -2.77
C GLY A 4 4.61 -13.59 -3.40
N VAL A 5 3.51 -13.24 -4.07
CA VAL A 5 2.71 -14.20 -4.85
C VAL A 5 3.12 -14.08 -6.32
N LEU A 6 4.08 -14.90 -6.73
CA LEU A 6 4.75 -14.85 -8.04
C LEU A 6 3.91 -15.45 -9.17
N THR A 7 2.64 -15.06 -9.24
CA THR A 7 1.73 -15.47 -10.31
C THR A 7 1.04 -14.24 -10.89
N HIS A 8 0.62 -14.32 -12.15
CA HIS A 8 -0.22 -13.29 -12.77
C HIS A 8 -1.68 -13.46 -12.34
N GLY A 9 -2.14 -14.69 -12.08
CA GLY A 9 -3.52 -15.02 -11.71
C GLY A 9 -3.92 -14.72 -10.26
N ARG A 10 -5.06 -15.28 -9.86
CA ARG A 10 -5.54 -15.29 -8.46
C ARG A 10 -5.30 -16.66 -7.83
N VAL A 11 -4.90 -16.66 -6.57
CA VAL A 11 -4.67 -17.87 -5.78
C VAL A 11 -5.39 -17.78 -4.44
N HIS A 12 -5.76 -18.92 -3.86
CA HIS A 12 -6.35 -18.97 -2.53
C HIS A 12 -5.26 -19.23 -1.49
N LEU A 13 -5.06 -18.27 -0.58
CA LEU A 13 -4.07 -18.36 0.49
C LEU A 13 -4.73 -18.24 1.85
N LEU A 14 -4.22 -19.00 2.82
CA LEU A 14 -4.64 -18.86 4.20
C LEU A 14 -3.98 -17.60 4.77
N LEU A 15 -4.79 -16.60 5.12
CA LEU A 15 -4.30 -15.33 5.66
C LEU A 15 -4.57 -15.25 7.17
N SER A 16 -3.52 -14.95 7.93
CA SER A 16 -3.52 -14.67 9.36
C SER A 16 -3.39 -13.16 9.66
N LYS A 17 -3.45 -12.80 10.94
CA LYS A 17 -3.26 -11.41 11.41
C LYS A 17 -1.93 -10.84 10.93
N GLY A 18 -1.95 -9.60 10.42
CA GLY A 18 -0.76 -8.90 9.93
C GLY A 18 -0.51 -9.04 8.42
N HIS A 19 -1.18 -9.97 7.73
CA HIS A 19 -1.09 -10.02 6.28
C HIS A 19 -1.96 -8.97 5.59
N SER A 20 -1.42 -8.39 4.52
CA SER A 20 -2.19 -7.58 3.57
C SER A 20 -3.38 -8.36 2.99
N CYS A 21 -4.44 -7.63 2.60
CA CYS A 21 -5.70 -8.17 2.07
C CYS A 21 -6.58 -8.92 3.09
N TYR A 22 -6.20 -8.98 4.37
CA TYR A 22 -7.03 -9.58 5.43
C TYR A 22 -7.01 -8.77 6.73
N ARG A 23 -8.20 -8.60 7.31
CA ARG A 23 -8.40 -8.10 8.67
C ARG A 23 -9.16 -9.15 9.48
N PRO A 24 -8.53 -9.79 10.48
CA PRO A 24 -9.18 -10.81 11.29
C PRO A 24 -10.29 -10.21 12.15
N ARG A 25 -11.37 -10.98 12.36
CA ARG A 25 -12.50 -10.61 13.24
C ARG A 25 -12.31 -11.14 14.66
N ARG A 26 -11.71 -12.33 14.80
CA ARG A 26 -11.40 -12.98 16.07
C ARG A 26 -9.88 -13.16 16.18
N THR A 27 -9.37 -13.18 17.39
CA THR A 27 -7.96 -13.49 17.67
C THR A 27 -7.63 -14.90 17.20
N GLY A 28 -6.45 -15.09 16.60
CA GLY A 28 -5.99 -16.39 16.09
C GLY A 28 -6.68 -16.90 14.82
N ALA A 29 -7.71 -16.23 14.30
CA ALA A 29 -8.42 -16.71 13.12
C ALA A 29 -7.61 -16.50 11.84
N GLY A 30 -7.41 -17.59 11.09
CA GLY A 30 -6.98 -17.58 9.70
C GLY A 30 -8.18 -17.72 8.75
N LYS A 31 -8.12 -17.11 7.56
CA LYS A 31 -9.14 -17.32 6.52
C LYS A 31 -8.51 -17.50 5.14
N LEU A 32 -8.95 -18.54 4.43
CA LEU A 32 -8.65 -18.70 3.01
C LEU A 32 -9.33 -17.60 2.20
N LYS A 33 -8.53 -16.82 1.48
CA LYS A 33 -9.01 -15.76 0.60
C LYS A 33 -8.34 -15.84 -0.76
N SER A 34 -9.11 -15.53 -1.80
CA SER A 34 -8.59 -15.30 -3.14
C SER A 34 -7.81 -13.99 -3.17
N VAL A 35 -6.56 -14.04 -3.63
CA VAL A 35 -5.64 -12.91 -3.73
C VAL A 35 -5.02 -12.91 -5.12
N ARG A 36 -5.01 -11.75 -5.77
CA ARG A 36 -4.28 -11.53 -7.03
C ARG A 36 -2.78 -11.48 -6.75
N GLY A 37 -1.98 -12.15 -7.58
CA GLY A 37 -0.53 -12.13 -7.49
C GLY A 37 0.10 -10.76 -7.75
N CYS A 38 1.44 -10.69 -7.66
CA CYS A 38 2.19 -9.45 -7.83
C CYS A 38 2.57 -9.15 -9.28
N ILE A 39 2.43 -10.11 -10.20
CA ILE A 39 2.72 -9.92 -11.62
C ILE A 39 1.56 -9.18 -12.28
N VAL A 40 1.89 -8.11 -13.01
CA VAL A 40 0.92 -7.25 -13.71
C VAL A 40 0.51 -7.91 -15.02
N ASP A 41 -0.78 -7.80 -15.36
CA ASP A 41 -1.39 -8.35 -16.56
C ASP A 41 -2.56 -7.44 -16.98
N ALA A 42 -2.99 -7.53 -18.24
CA ALA A 42 -4.02 -6.65 -18.82
C ALA A 42 -5.39 -6.79 -18.13
N ASN A 43 -5.64 -7.89 -17.42
CA ASN A 43 -6.89 -8.16 -16.71
C ASN A 43 -7.03 -7.42 -15.35
N LEU A 44 -6.36 -6.28 -15.19
CA LEU A 44 -6.40 -5.44 -13.98
C LEU A 44 -7.22 -4.17 -14.23
N SER A 45 -8.14 -3.85 -13.32
CA SER A 45 -8.98 -2.64 -13.46
C SER A 45 -8.26 -1.36 -13.05
N VAL A 46 -7.39 -1.41 -12.04
CA VAL A 46 -6.69 -0.24 -11.48
C VAL A 46 -5.29 -0.63 -11.05
N LEU A 47 -4.31 0.23 -11.35
CA LEU A 47 -2.94 0.16 -10.85
C LEU A 47 -2.65 1.37 -9.96
N ASN A 48 -2.19 1.11 -8.74
CA ASN A 48 -1.76 2.17 -7.83
C ASN A 48 -0.26 2.42 -8.04
N LEU A 49 0.10 3.63 -8.46
CA LEU A 49 1.47 4.04 -8.75
C LEU A 49 1.91 5.13 -7.76
N VAL A 50 3.21 5.17 -7.45
CA VAL A 50 3.83 6.20 -6.61
C VAL A 50 4.96 6.84 -7.40
N ILE A 51 4.96 8.17 -7.50
CA ILE A 51 6.02 8.92 -8.18
C ILE A 51 7.24 9.02 -7.25
N VAL A 52 8.39 8.57 -7.73
CA VAL A 52 9.66 8.60 -6.97
C VAL A 52 10.55 9.78 -7.39
N LYS A 53 10.46 10.21 -8.66
CA LYS A 53 11.25 11.32 -9.21
C LYS A 53 10.34 12.23 -10.05
N LYS A 54 10.50 13.54 -9.90
CA LYS A 54 9.83 14.56 -10.71
C LYS A 54 10.53 14.68 -12.07
N GLY A 55 9.75 14.81 -13.14
CA GLY A 55 10.27 15.12 -14.48
C GLY A 55 10.48 16.62 -14.70
N GLU A 56 10.78 17.02 -15.93
CA GLU A 56 10.97 18.45 -16.29
C GLU A 56 9.67 19.25 -16.16
N LYS A 57 8.54 18.64 -16.54
CA LYS A 57 7.23 19.28 -16.50
C LYS A 57 6.47 18.91 -15.24
N ASP A 58 5.77 19.90 -14.73
CA ASP A 58 4.81 19.75 -13.65
C ASP A 58 3.53 19.07 -14.11
N ILE A 59 2.94 18.27 -13.22
CA ILE A 59 1.69 17.55 -13.42
C ILE A 59 0.59 18.26 -12.61
N PRO A 60 -0.45 18.78 -13.29
CA PRO A 60 -1.50 19.52 -12.63
C PRO A 60 -2.23 18.68 -11.59
N GLY A 61 -2.42 19.26 -10.40
CA GLY A 61 -3.14 18.64 -9.29
C GLY A 61 -2.37 17.57 -8.50
N LEU A 62 -1.13 17.26 -8.89
CA LEU A 62 -0.30 16.27 -8.18
C LEU A 62 1.03 16.86 -7.69
N THR A 63 1.77 17.56 -8.55
CA THR A 63 3.08 18.14 -8.19
C THR A 63 3.03 19.64 -7.89
N ASP A 64 1.97 20.34 -8.33
CA ASP A 64 1.86 21.80 -8.22
C ASP A 64 1.56 22.30 -6.81
N ALA A 65 0.83 21.51 -6.02
CA ALA A 65 0.39 21.88 -4.69
C ALA A 65 1.01 20.94 -3.65
N THR A 66 1.64 21.53 -2.63
CA THR A 66 2.12 20.78 -1.47
C THR A 66 1.06 20.80 -0.38
N VAL A 67 0.57 19.62 -0.01
CA VAL A 67 -0.39 19.48 1.10
C VAL A 67 0.41 19.27 2.40
N PRO A 68 0.33 20.19 3.38
CA PRO A 68 1.06 20.04 4.64
C PRO A 68 0.53 18.86 5.45
N ARG A 69 1.39 18.28 6.30
CA ARG A 69 0.97 17.20 7.20
C ARG A 69 0.00 17.74 8.24
N ARG A 70 -1.19 17.13 8.30
CA ARG A 70 -2.27 17.54 9.23
C ARG A 70 -1.91 17.39 10.71
N LEU A 71 -1.20 16.32 11.07
CA LEU A 71 -0.88 15.98 12.46
C LEU A 71 0.61 16.13 12.73
N GLY A 72 0.93 16.78 13.85
CA GLY A 72 2.27 16.86 14.39
C GLY A 72 2.69 15.54 15.08
N PRO A 73 3.98 15.44 15.47
CA PRO A 73 4.45 14.30 16.25
C PRO A 73 3.71 14.23 17.59
N GLU A 74 3.21 13.03 17.92
CA GLU A 74 2.53 12.78 19.20
C GLU A 74 3.52 12.71 20.37
N ARG A 75 4.71 12.16 20.13
CA ARG A 75 5.76 11.97 21.15
C ARG A 75 6.87 12.99 20.95
N GLU A 76 7.29 13.63 22.04
CA GLU A 76 8.27 14.73 22.04
C GLU A 76 9.59 14.37 21.36
N TRP A 77 10.11 13.15 21.55
CA TRP A 77 11.37 12.73 20.92
C TRP A 77 11.31 12.69 19.39
N HIS A 78 10.14 12.49 18.78
CA HIS A 78 10.00 12.59 17.33
C HIS A 78 10.06 14.04 16.83
N ALA A 79 9.80 15.02 17.72
CA ALA A 79 9.91 16.43 17.42
C ALA A 79 11.37 16.90 17.48
N SER A 80 12.16 16.40 18.44
CA SER A 80 13.56 16.82 18.65
C SER A 80 14.53 16.31 17.58
N LEU A 81 14.22 15.21 16.88
CA LEU A 81 15.08 14.64 15.81
C LEU A 81 14.96 15.35 14.44
N ARG A 82 14.16 16.41 14.34
CA ARG A 82 13.94 17.15 13.07
C ARG A 82 14.41 18.61 13.10
N GLN A 83 15.00 19.05 14.22
CA GLN A 83 15.77 20.30 14.30
C GLN A 83 17.25 19.98 14.03
#